data_AF-A0A0G1LAR7-F1
#
_entry.id   AF-A0A0G1LAR7-F1
#
_cell.length_a   1.000
_cell.length_b   1.000
_cell.length_c   1.000
_cell.angle_alpha   90.00
_cell.angle_beta   90.00
_cell.angle_gamma   90.00
#
_symmetry.space_group_name_H-M   'P 1'
#
loop_
_entity.id
_entity.type
_entity.pdbx_description
1 polymer ?
#
loop_
_entity_poly.entity_id
_entity_poly.type
_entity_poly.pdbx_seq_one_letter_code
_entity_poly.pdbx_strand_id
1 'polypeptide(L)'
;MTIITKAKATILPALVGVAVLAGLVTAVSAQSANPQETLDALTEQLRTKAEQAVNAGQTTDGTHEGEKAFTGETAKQLEELRRQGSNAKEATLARPASERGAAVANIRALTGNQGNPEYVSTAKSSYSNSVIAEYYMVGQDYVEVDTKTNKIVQFGPAPVAKGQPAKEYNTEARFSPEQLEAKAREFIAKNAPDANLGSLKESTGEKGGTNFFFRFTDESKEVEGVKAFVQVGFTVGGDLLSYTNTLGL
;
A
#
# COMPACT_ATOMS: atom_id res chain seq x y z
N MET A 1 -17.13 -0.39 -2.76
CA MET A 1 -17.08 -1.47 -3.77
C MET A 1 -16.98 -2.78 -3.02
N THR A 2 -18.12 -3.47 -2.93
CA THR A 2 -18.31 -4.66 -2.11
C THR A 2 -17.86 -5.87 -2.92
N ILE A 3 -16.81 -6.55 -2.48
CA ILE A 3 -16.43 -7.83 -3.07
C ILE A 3 -17.39 -8.88 -2.52
N ILE A 4 -18.38 -9.23 -3.33
CA ILE A 4 -19.28 -10.36 -3.09
C ILE A 4 -18.59 -11.61 -3.63
N THR A 5 -18.02 -12.44 -2.75
CA THR A 5 -17.73 -13.83 -3.09
C THR A 5 -18.92 -14.69 -2.68
N LYS A 6 -19.76 -15.04 -3.68
CA LYS A 6 -20.76 -16.09 -3.56
C LYS A 6 -20.05 -17.43 -3.46
N ALA A 7 -20.04 -18.04 -2.29
CA ALA A 7 -19.93 -19.48 -2.14
C ALA A 7 -21.14 -19.97 -1.34
N LYS A 8 -22.13 -20.52 -2.04
CA LYS A 8 -23.18 -21.31 -1.40
C LYS A 8 -22.56 -22.66 -1.05
N ALA A 9 -22.36 -22.93 0.23
CA ALA A 9 -22.09 -24.28 0.73
C ALA A 9 -23.29 -24.72 1.57
N THR A 10 -24.15 -25.54 0.96
CA THR A 10 -25.15 -26.33 1.67
C THR A 10 -24.40 -27.48 2.35
N ILE A 11 -24.34 -27.51 3.68
CA ILE A 11 -23.70 -28.59 4.44
C ILE A 11 -24.77 -29.64 4.78
N LEU A 12 -24.63 -30.84 4.21
CA LEU A 12 -25.35 -32.05 4.64
C LEU A 12 -24.57 -32.69 5.81
N PRO A 13 -25.22 -33.25 6.84
CA PRO A 13 -24.50 -33.83 7.97
C PRO A 13 -24.03 -35.23 7.60
N ALA A 14 -22.72 -35.48 7.69
CA ALA A 14 -22.17 -36.82 7.76
C ALA A 14 -21.23 -36.92 8.96
N LEU A 15 -21.62 -37.81 9.86
CA LEU A 15 -21.00 -38.14 11.13
C LEU A 15 -19.72 -38.98 10.95
N VAL A 16 -18.86 -38.85 11.97
CA VAL A 16 -17.79 -39.76 12.44
C VAL A 16 -16.39 -39.60 11.84
N GLY A 17 -15.48 -39.20 12.72
CA GLY A 17 -14.03 -39.32 12.56
C GLY A 17 -13.29 -38.50 13.61
N VAL A 18 -13.47 -38.81 14.91
CA VAL A 18 -12.67 -38.21 15.98
C VAL A 18 -11.24 -38.73 15.85
N ALA A 19 -10.38 -37.94 15.18
CA ALA A 19 -8.95 -38.01 15.36
C ALA A 19 -8.55 -36.79 16.20
N VAL A 20 -8.37 -37.03 17.51
CA VAL A 20 -7.78 -36.06 18.42
C VAL A 20 -6.31 -35.88 18.02
N LEU A 21 -6.04 -34.92 17.13
CA LEU A 21 -4.70 -34.36 16.95
C LEU A 21 -4.47 -33.33 18.06
N ALA A 22 -4.37 -33.84 19.29
CA ALA A 22 -3.77 -33.08 20.37
C ALA A 22 -2.27 -32.96 20.07
N GLY A 23 -1.79 -31.74 19.86
CA GLY A 23 -0.37 -31.43 19.92
C GLY A 23 0.30 -31.09 18.60
N LEU A 24 -0.07 -29.96 18.00
CA LEU A 24 0.87 -29.13 17.21
C LEU A 24 0.57 -27.65 17.46
N VAL A 25 0.78 -27.20 18.70
CA VAL A 25 1.22 -25.82 18.95
C VAL A 25 2.74 -25.84 18.88
N THR A 26 3.29 -26.25 17.74
CA THR A 26 4.68 -25.92 17.42
C THR A 26 4.66 -24.47 17.00
N ALA A 27 5.16 -23.61 17.88
CA ALA A 27 5.64 -22.30 17.50
C ALA A 27 6.40 -22.44 16.18
N VAL A 28 5.94 -21.75 15.13
CA VAL A 28 6.69 -21.58 13.89
C VAL A 28 7.85 -20.64 14.20
N SER A 29 8.77 -21.13 15.03
CA SER A 29 10.06 -20.51 15.31
C SER A 29 11.10 -21.31 14.53
N ALA A 30 11.09 -21.12 13.22
CA ALA A 30 12.18 -21.37 12.28
C ALA A 30 11.71 -21.00 10.86
N GLN A 31 11.80 -19.71 10.52
CA GLN A 31 12.42 -19.23 9.28
C GLN A 31 12.49 -20.27 8.14
N SER A 32 11.39 -20.56 7.45
CA SER A 32 11.54 -21.15 6.11
C SER A 32 12.24 -20.09 5.26
N ALA A 33 13.33 -20.45 4.60
CA ALA A 33 14.03 -19.53 3.69
C ALA A 33 13.13 -19.11 2.50
N ASN A 34 12.05 -19.86 2.26
CA ASN A 34 11.07 -19.62 1.22
C ASN A 34 9.80 -18.97 1.80
N PRO A 35 9.51 -17.70 1.47
CA PRO A 35 8.29 -17.00 1.87
C PRO A 35 6.99 -17.72 1.47
N GLN A 36 6.98 -18.45 0.35
CA GLN A 36 5.78 -19.17 -0.11
C GLN A 36 5.42 -20.33 0.83
N GLU A 37 6.41 -21.10 1.27
CA GLU A 37 6.18 -22.21 2.23
C GLU A 37 5.66 -21.69 3.57
N THR A 38 6.17 -20.55 4.05
CA THR A 38 5.64 -19.90 5.26
C THR A 38 4.19 -19.48 5.04
N LEU A 39 3.86 -18.88 3.90
CA LEU A 39 2.50 -18.46 3.58
C LEU A 39 1.53 -19.65 3.53
N ASP A 40 1.92 -20.74 2.88
CA ASP A 40 1.10 -21.95 2.77
C ASP A 40 0.85 -22.57 4.15
N ALA A 41 1.89 -22.68 4.99
CA ALA A 41 1.76 -23.18 6.35
C ALA A 41 0.84 -22.31 7.23
N LEU A 42 0.96 -20.98 7.16
CA LEU A 42 0.11 -20.06 7.90
C LEU A 42 -1.34 -20.10 7.41
N THR A 43 -1.55 -20.25 6.11
CA THR A 43 -2.89 -20.40 5.52
C THR A 43 -3.56 -21.67 6.03
N GLU A 44 -2.83 -22.78 6.08
CA GLU A 44 -3.34 -24.06 6.57
C GLU A 44 -3.62 -24.03 8.08
N GLN A 45 -2.77 -23.38 8.87
CA GLN A 45 -3.00 -23.16 10.30
C GLN A 45 -4.24 -22.29 10.55
N LEU A 46 -4.40 -21.21 9.78
CA LEU A 46 -5.58 -20.34 9.87
C LEU A 46 -6.86 -21.14 9.56
N ARG A 47 -6.86 -21.93 8.48
CA ARG A 47 -7.98 -22.80 8.09
C ARG A 47 -8.33 -23.80 9.19
N THR A 48 -7.34 -24.56 9.65
CA THR A 48 -7.53 -25.59 10.68
C THR A 48 -8.08 -25.01 11.98
N LYS A 49 -7.54 -23.86 12.39
CA LYS A 49 -7.95 -23.20 13.64
C LYS A 49 -9.35 -22.60 13.54
N ALA A 50 -9.71 -22.02 12.40
CA ALA A 50 -11.05 -21.53 12.14
C ALA A 50 -12.08 -22.66 12.18
N GLU A 51 -11.77 -23.82 11.57
CA GLU A 51 -12.64 -25.00 11.60
C GLU A 51 -12.82 -25.55 13.03
N GLN A 52 -11.73 -25.65 13.81
CA GLN A 52 -11.79 -26.05 15.22
C GLN A 52 -12.66 -25.08 16.05
N ALA A 53 -12.53 -23.78 15.83
CA ALA A 53 -13.29 -22.76 16.53
C ALA A 53 -14.80 -22.85 16.24
N VAL A 54 -15.18 -23.07 14.98
CA VAL A 54 -16.58 -23.29 14.58
C VAL A 54 -17.12 -24.55 15.25
N ASN A 55 -16.40 -25.67 15.19
CA ASN A 55 -16.82 -26.94 15.77
C ASN A 55 -16.93 -26.89 17.31
N ALA A 56 -16.11 -26.07 17.95
CA ALA A 56 -16.13 -25.84 19.39
C ALA A 56 -17.17 -24.80 19.85
N GLY A 57 -17.96 -24.22 18.93
CA GLY A 57 -18.96 -23.20 19.26
C GLY A 57 -18.37 -21.85 19.69
N GLN A 58 -17.10 -21.56 19.34
CA GLN A 58 -16.41 -20.32 19.70
C GLN A 58 -16.72 -19.18 18.72
N THR A 59 -17.99 -19.05 18.36
CA THR A 59 -18.50 -18.04 17.43
C THR A 59 -19.77 -17.40 17.98
N THR A 60 -20.03 -16.17 17.55
CA THR A 60 -21.31 -15.48 17.74
C THR A 60 -21.88 -15.10 16.39
N ASP A 61 -23.15 -14.71 16.35
CA ASP A 61 -23.72 -14.11 15.15
C ASP A 61 -23.00 -12.79 14.83
N GLY A 62 -22.75 -12.57 13.54
CA GLY A 62 -22.15 -11.36 13.01
C GLY A 62 -23.18 -10.24 12.82
N THR A 63 -22.74 -9.17 12.16
CA THR A 63 -23.56 -7.97 11.92
C THR A 63 -24.67 -8.24 10.90
N HIS A 64 -24.44 -9.13 9.94
CA HIS A 64 -25.42 -9.53 8.94
C HIS A 64 -25.92 -10.96 9.14
N GLU A 65 -27.14 -11.23 8.68
CA GLU A 65 -27.75 -12.55 8.75
C GLU A 65 -26.87 -13.60 8.06
N GLY A 66 -26.56 -14.68 8.79
CA GLY A 66 -25.69 -15.76 8.31
C GLY A 66 -24.18 -15.54 8.53
N GLU A 67 -23.76 -14.36 9.00
CA GLU A 67 -22.37 -14.14 9.41
C GLU A 67 -22.09 -14.76 10.78
N LYS A 68 -20.91 -15.34 10.93
CA LYS A 68 -20.36 -15.79 12.22
C LYS A 68 -19.08 -15.01 12.52
N ALA A 69 -18.97 -14.51 13.74
CA ALA A 69 -17.78 -13.84 14.24
C ALA A 69 -17.09 -14.72 15.28
N PHE A 70 -15.76 -14.88 15.20
CA PHE A 70 -14.99 -15.55 16.24
C PHE A 70 -14.93 -14.66 17.48
N THR A 71 -14.94 -15.26 18.68
CA THR A 71 -14.91 -14.50 19.94
C THR A 71 -13.79 -14.93 20.87
N GLY A 72 -13.55 -14.11 21.89
CA GLY A 72 -12.59 -14.39 22.96
C GLY A 72 -11.15 -14.52 22.46
N GLU A 73 -10.43 -15.47 23.06
CA GLU A 73 -9.01 -15.70 22.76
C GLU A 73 -8.79 -16.24 21.33
N THR A 74 -9.72 -17.06 20.84
CA THR A 74 -9.66 -17.62 19.49
C THR A 74 -9.71 -16.53 18.41
N ALA A 75 -10.51 -15.48 18.61
CA ALA A 75 -10.55 -14.33 17.70
C ALA A 75 -9.18 -13.63 17.60
N LYS A 76 -8.53 -13.39 18.75
CA LYS A 76 -7.20 -12.77 18.79
C LYS A 76 -6.16 -13.62 18.07
N GLN A 77 -6.22 -14.93 18.26
CA GLN A 77 -5.28 -15.86 17.65
C GLN A 77 -5.46 -15.98 16.13
N LEU A 78 -6.70 -15.96 15.63
CA LEU A 78 -6.99 -15.95 14.20
C LEU A 78 -6.58 -14.62 13.55
N GLU A 79 -6.77 -13.50 14.25
CA GLU A 79 -6.31 -12.19 13.77
C GLU A 79 -4.78 -12.14 13.69
N GLU A 80 -4.08 -12.69 14.68
CA GLU A 80 -2.63 -12.80 14.66
C GLU A 80 -2.13 -13.69 13.52
N LEU A 81 -2.76 -14.85 13.28
CA LEU A 81 -2.43 -15.70 12.12
C LEU A 81 -2.70 -14.98 10.79
N ARG A 82 -3.79 -14.22 10.70
CA ARG A 82 -4.11 -13.40 9.51
C ARG A 82 -3.03 -12.35 9.26
N ARG A 83 -2.57 -11.67 10.32
CA ARG A 83 -1.48 -10.68 10.27
C ARG A 83 -0.17 -11.34 9.80
N GLN A 84 0.20 -12.48 10.38
CA GLN A 84 1.39 -13.24 9.97
C GLN A 84 1.29 -13.67 8.50
N GLY A 85 0.14 -14.18 8.07
CA GLY A 85 -0.10 -14.57 6.68
C GLY A 85 0.00 -13.39 5.72
N SER A 86 -0.50 -12.20 6.10
CA SER A 86 -0.31 -10.97 5.33
C SER A 86 1.16 -10.63 5.15
N ASN A 87 1.93 -10.64 6.24
CA ASN A 87 3.37 -10.36 6.18
C ASN A 87 4.13 -11.39 5.32
N ALA A 88 3.79 -12.67 5.43
CA ALA A 88 4.38 -13.73 4.61
C ALA A 88 4.06 -13.54 3.12
N LYS A 89 2.82 -13.16 2.80
CA LYS A 89 2.39 -12.82 1.43
C LYS A 89 3.13 -11.61 0.89
N GLU A 90 3.35 -10.57 1.67
CA GLU A 90 4.15 -9.42 1.24
C GLU A 90 5.60 -9.85 0.95
N ALA A 91 6.16 -10.74 1.76
CA ALA A 91 7.49 -11.28 1.54
C ALA A 91 7.61 -12.14 0.27
N THR A 92 6.52 -12.79 -0.21
CA THR A 92 6.55 -13.51 -1.50
C THR A 92 6.61 -12.56 -2.71
N LEU A 93 6.16 -11.31 -2.54
CA LEU A 93 6.17 -10.29 -3.59
C LEU A 93 7.49 -9.50 -3.62
N ALA A 94 8.19 -9.43 -2.50
CA ALA A 94 9.39 -8.62 -2.35
C ALA A 94 10.56 -9.18 -3.16
N ARG A 95 11.09 -8.39 -4.10
CA ARG A 95 12.34 -8.73 -4.81
C ARG A 95 13.57 -8.65 -3.88
N PRO A 96 14.68 -9.33 -4.20
CA PRO A 96 15.92 -9.25 -3.42
C PRO A 96 16.44 -7.82 -3.24
N ALA A 97 17.07 -7.54 -2.09
CA ALA A 97 17.62 -6.21 -1.80
C ALA A 97 18.65 -5.74 -2.84
N SER A 98 19.40 -6.66 -3.44
CA SER A 98 20.36 -6.39 -4.51
C SER A 98 19.73 -5.80 -5.77
N GLU A 99 18.43 -6.01 -6.00
CA GLU A 99 17.71 -5.51 -7.18
C GLU A 99 17.09 -4.12 -6.96
N ARG A 100 17.13 -3.59 -5.72
CA ARG A 100 16.46 -2.33 -5.35
C ARG A 100 17.30 -1.08 -5.62
N GLY A 101 18.52 -1.22 -6.12
CA GLY A 101 19.46 -0.11 -6.30
C GLY A 101 18.92 1.04 -7.15
N ALA A 102 18.22 0.73 -8.24
CA ALA A 102 17.62 1.74 -9.12
C ALA A 102 16.47 2.50 -8.43
N ALA A 103 15.60 1.81 -7.70
CA ALA A 103 14.54 2.43 -6.91
C ALA A 103 15.13 3.39 -5.86
N VAL A 104 16.14 2.92 -5.10
CA VAL A 104 16.84 3.75 -4.12
C VAL A 104 17.48 4.98 -4.75
N ALA A 105 18.12 4.84 -5.92
CA ALA A 105 18.71 5.97 -6.63
C ALA A 105 17.65 7.01 -7.05
N ASN A 106 16.51 6.56 -7.58
CA ASN A 106 15.41 7.45 -7.97
C ASN A 106 14.81 8.17 -6.76
N ILE A 107 14.64 7.48 -5.62
CA ILE A 107 14.15 8.10 -4.38
C ILE A 107 15.10 9.20 -3.90
N ARG A 108 16.41 8.95 -3.89
CA ARG A 108 17.41 9.97 -3.52
C ARG A 108 17.39 11.16 -4.47
N ALA A 109 17.25 10.91 -5.77
CA ALA A 109 17.16 11.96 -6.78
C ALA A 109 15.91 12.85 -6.64
N LEU A 110 14.77 12.26 -6.25
CA LEU A 110 13.53 12.98 -5.99
C LEU A 110 13.60 13.81 -4.70
N THR A 111 14.02 13.17 -3.60
CA THR A 111 13.98 13.74 -2.24
C THR A 111 15.16 14.66 -1.93
N GLY A 112 16.25 14.58 -2.71
CA GLY A 112 17.52 15.24 -2.41
C GLY A 112 18.26 14.67 -1.20
N ASN A 113 17.68 13.68 -0.51
CA ASN A 113 18.28 13.06 0.65
C ASN A 113 19.34 12.03 0.22
N GLN A 114 20.58 12.22 0.66
CA GLN A 114 21.70 11.31 0.37
C GLN A 114 21.72 10.06 1.28
N GLY A 115 20.87 10.02 2.30
CA GLY A 115 20.67 8.85 3.15
C GLY A 115 20.11 7.64 2.40
N ASN A 116 20.06 6.51 3.08
CA ASN A 116 19.42 5.30 2.56
C ASN A 116 17.92 5.36 2.86
N PRO A 117 17.05 5.35 1.85
CA PRO A 117 15.63 5.11 2.06
C PRO A 117 15.44 3.78 2.80
N GLU A 118 14.59 3.78 3.82
CA GLU A 118 14.24 2.58 4.57
C GLU A 118 13.16 1.83 3.79
N TYR A 119 13.42 0.57 3.46
CA TYR A 119 12.40 -0.30 2.87
C TYR A 119 11.36 -0.67 3.91
N VAL A 120 10.08 -0.46 3.60
CA VAL A 120 8.95 -0.76 4.48
C VAL A 120 8.30 -2.07 4.10
N SER A 121 7.81 -2.17 2.87
CA SER A 121 6.99 -3.32 2.43
C SER A 121 6.91 -3.40 0.90
N THR A 122 6.31 -4.49 0.42
CA THR A 122 5.89 -4.66 -0.97
C THR A 122 4.41 -5.05 -0.98
N ALA A 123 3.60 -4.32 -1.72
CA ALA A 123 2.18 -4.64 -1.88
C ALA A 123 1.69 -4.24 -3.28
N LYS A 124 0.38 -4.30 -3.51
CA LYS A 124 -0.21 -3.72 -4.73
C LYS A 124 -0.16 -2.20 -4.65
N SER A 125 0.07 -1.54 -5.78
CA SER A 125 0.07 -0.08 -5.88
C SER A 125 -1.25 0.51 -5.36
N SER A 126 -1.17 1.69 -4.74
CA SER A 126 -2.34 2.45 -4.27
C SER A 126 -3.24 2.91 -5.43
N TYR A 127 -2.71 2.87 -6.67
CA TYR A 127 -3.40 3.33 -7.88
C TYR A 127 -3.66 2.22 -8.90
N SER A 128 -3.13 1.01 -8.70
CA SER A 128 -3.37 -0.12 -9.61
C SER A 128 -3.16 -1.47 -8.93
N ASN A 129 -4.21 -2.29 -8.87
CA ASN A 129 -4.18 -3.66 -8.36
C ASN A 129 -3.38 -4.63 -9.25
N SER A 130 -3.02 -4.23 -10.47
CA SER A 130 -2.19 -5.01 -11.39
C SER A 130 -0.70 -4.71 -11.27
N VAL A 131 -0.33 -3.62 -10.57
CA VAL A 131 1.05 -3.21 -10.33
C VAL A 131 1.45 -3.60 -8.91
N ILE A 132 2.62 -4.24 -8.80
CA ILE A 132 3.26 -4.47 -7.50
C ILE A 132 4.20 -3.29 -7.25
N ALA A 133 4.09 -2.71 -6.06
CA ALA A 133 4.86 -1.56 -5.63
C ALA A 133 5.65 -1.87 -4.34
N GLU A 134 6.85 -1.32 -4.28
CA GLU A 134 7.64 -1.22 -3.05
C GLU A 134 7.38 0.11 -2.37
N TYR A 135 7.45 0.09 -1.05
CA TYR A 135 7.21 1.23 -0.21
C TYR A 135 8.43 1.56 0.63
N TYR A 136 8.77 2.84 0.70
CA TYR A 136 9.97 3.33 1.38
C TYR A 136 9.66 4.53 2.27
N MET A 137 10.40 4.63 3.37
CA MET A 137 10.43 5.81 4.23
C MET A 137 11.71 6.61 4.00
N VAL A 138 11.57 7.94 3.95
CA VAL A 138 12.69 8.89 3.91
C VAL A 138 12.40 9.99 4.94
N GLY A 139 12.91 9.82 6.16
CA GLY A 139 12.55 10.72 7.26
C GLY A 139 11.06 10.63 7.58
N GLN A 140 10.31 11.73 7.37
CA GLN A 140 8.86 11.78 7.55
C GLN A 140 8.08 11.65 6.23
N ASP A 141 8.76 11.33 5.13
CA ASP A 141 8.13 11.09 3.84
C ASP A 141 8.01 9.61 3.52
N TYR A 142 7.02 9.29 2.70
CA TYR A 142 6.71 7.97 2.20
C TYR A 142 6.74 7.97 0.68
N VAL A 143 7.29 6.91 0.09
CA VAL A 143 7.46 6.77 -1.35
C VAL A 143 6.95 5.42 -1.80
N GLU A 144 6.11 5.42 -2.83
CA GLU A 144 5.66 4.24 -3.56
C GLU A 144 6.44 4.14 -4.89
N VAL A 145 7.01 2.97 -5.17
CA VAL A 145 7.82 2.70 -6.36
C VAL A 145 7.30 1.46 -7.07
N ASP A 146 7.03 1.55 -8.37
CA ASP A 146 6.70 0.39 -9.19
C ASP A 146 7.93 -0.54 -9.32
N THR A 147 7.76 -1.82 -8.95
CA THR A 147 8.86 -2.78 -8.91
C THR A 147 9.39 -3.16 -10.30
N LYS A 148 8.58 -3.02 -11.35
CA LYS A 148 8.98 -3.35 -12.72
C LYS A 148 9.80 -2.24 -13.36
N THR A 149 9.38 -0.98 -13.14
CA THR A 149 9.97 0.17 -13.82
C THR A 149 10.95 0.96 -12.95
N ASN A 150 10.95 0.73 -11.62
CA ASN A 150 11.63 1.55 -10.61
C ASN A 150 11.19 3.02 -10.60
N LYS A 151 10.09 3.37 -11.29
CA LYS A 151 9.56 4.74 -11.31
C LYS A 151 8.78 5.00 -10.02
N ILE A 152 8.90 6.22 -9.52
CA ILE A 152 8.13 6.67 -8.36
C ILE A 152 6.69 6.91 -8.81
N VAL A 153 5.77 6.19 -8.18
CA VAL A 153 4.33 6.31 -8.41
C VAL A 153 3.74 7.38 -7.52
N GLN A 154 4.17 7.42 -6.25
CA GLN A 154 3.70 8.39 -5.27
C GLN A 154 4.81 8.80 -4.31
N PHE A 155 4.78 10.06 -3.91
CA PHE A 155 5.56 10.64 -2.82
C PHE A 155 4.64 11.55 -2.01
N GLY A 156 4.80 11.55 -0.69
CA GLY A 156 4.12 12.48 0.20
C GLY A 156 4.49 12.25 1.67
N PRO A 157 3.86 12.98 2.61
CA PRO A 157 4.09 12.75 4.03
C PRO A 157 3.66 11.34 4.41
N ALA A 158 4.47 10.68 5.23
CA ALA A 158 4.12 9.40 5.80
C ALA A 158 2.89 9.53 6.73
N PRO A 159 2.01 8.50 6.78
CA PRO A 159 0.95 8.46 7.76
C PRO A 159 1.53 8.53 9.18
N VAL A 160 1.05 9.49 9.98
CA VAL A 160 1.44 9.61 11.38
C VAL A 160 0.39 9.00 12.30
N ALA A 161 0.84 8.31 13.35
CA ALA A 161 -0.07 7.79 14.37
C ALA A 161 -0.80 8.94 15.08
N LYS A 162 -2.01 8.67 15.57
CA LYS A 162 -2.82 9.68 16.28
C LYS A 162 -2.02 10.26 17.46
N GLY A 163 -1.88 11.59 17.47
CA GLY A 163 -1.15 12.32 18.52
C GLY A 163 0.35 12.51 18.25
N GLN A 164 0.90 11.97 17.16
CA GLN A 164 2.25 12.27 16.72
C GLN A 164 2.28 13.52 15.83
N PRO A 165 3.36 14.31 15.88
CA PRO A 165 3.49 15.50 15.05
C PRO A 165 3.54 15.10 13.57
N ALA A 166 2.79 15.82 12.74
CA ALA A 166 2.87 15.72 11.29
C ALA A 166 4.14 16.42 10.78
N LYS A 167 4.51 16.14 9.53
CA LYS A 167 5.59 16.86 8.87
C LYS A 167 5.29 18.35 8.80
N GLU A 168 6.23 19.15 9.28
CA GLU A 168 6.19 20.60 9.15
C GLU A 168 6.74 21.00 7.78
N TYR A 169 6.06 21.95 7.16
CA TYR A 169 6.46 22.51 5.87
C TYR A 169 6.65 24.01 6.01
N ASN A 170 7.54 24.58 5.20
CA ASN A 170 7.68 26.00 5.08
C ASN A 170 6.44 26.59 4.38
N THR A 171 5.67 27.40 5.11
CA THR A 171 4.47 28.09 4.62
C THR A 171 4.65 29.60 4.54
N GLU A 172 5.88 30.11 4.70
CA GLU A 172 6.18 31.51 4.40
C GLU A 172 5.92 31.79 2.92
N ALA A 173 5.11 32.81 2.62
CA ALA A 173 4.77 33.16 1.25
C ALA A 173 6.02 33.64 0.49
N ARG A 174 6.57 32.79 -0.38
CA ARG A 174 7.77 33.07 -1.19
C ARG A 174 7.51 33.03 -2.69
N PHE A 175 6.52 32.25 -3.11
CA PHE A 175 6.19 32.04 -4.52
C PHE A 175 4.75 32.43 -4.81
N SER A 176 4.52 33.08 -5.96
CA SER A 176 3.18 33.28 -6.52
C SER A 176 2.64 31.98 -7.11
N PRO A 177 1.31 31.86 -7.34
CA PRO A 177 0.73 30.70 -8.01
C PRO A 177 1.38 30.39 -9.37
N GLU A 178 1.68 31.41 -10.17
CA GLU A 178 2.30 31.24 -11.51
C GLU A 178 3.74 30.72 -11.40
N GLN A 179 4.49 31.17 -10.38
CA GLN A 179 5.84 30.67 -10.11
C GLN A 179 5.80 29.20 -9.64
N LEU A 180 4.80 28.83 -8.85
CA LEU A 180 4.59 27.44 -8.42
C LEU A 180 4.15 26.55 -9.59
N GLU A 181 3.35 27.05 -10.52
CA GLU A 181 2.97 26.33 -11.75
C GLU A 181 4.22 26.07 -12.62
N ALA A 182 5.06 27.08 -12.85
CA ALA A 182 6.31 26.92 -13.57
C ALA A 182 7.21 25.86 -12.91
N LYS A 183 7.35 25.92 -11.58
CA LYS A 183 8.10 24.93 -10.79
C LYS A 183 7.49 23.53 -10.89
N ALA A 184 6.16 23.42 -10.94
CA ALA A 184 5.46 22.16 -11.15
C ALA A 184 5.75 21.54 -12.50
N ARG A 185 5.71 22.34 -13.57
CA ARG A 185 6.05 21.88 -14.93
C ARG A 185 7.51 21.42 -15.02
N GLU A 186 8.45 22.19 -14.46
CA GLU A 186 9.87 21.81 -14.39
C GLU A 186 10.06 20.50 -13.62
N PHE A 187 9.41 20.38 -12.46
CA PHE A 187 9.47 19.18 -11.64
C PHE A 187 8.94 17.95 -12.38
N ILE A 188 7.81 18.08 -13.07
CA ILE A 188 7.21 16.98 -13.83
C ILE A 188 8.06 16.62 -15.04
N ALA A 189 8.57 17.59 -15.81
CA ALA A 189 9.46 17.32 -16.94
C ALA A 189 10.72 16.53 -16.52
N LYS A 190 11.24 16.80 -15.31
CA LYS A 190 12.37 16.07 -14.75
C LYS A 190 12.02 14.64 -14.30
N ASN A 191 10.90 14.47 -13.59
CA ASN A 191 10.58 13.21 -12.88
C ASN A 191 9.61 12.29 -13.62
N ALA A 192 8.91 12.82 -14.62
CA ALA A 192 8.06 12.09 -15.55
C ALA A 192 8.32 12.57 -16.99
N PRO A 193 9.51 12.32 -17.55
CA PRO A 193 9.89 12.83 -18.87
C PRO A 193 8.99 12.33 -20.01
N ASP A 194 8.28 11.22 -19.80
CA ASP A 194 7.31 10.67 -20.76
C ASP A 194 5.96 11.41 -20.73
N ALA A 195 5.75 12.33 -19.77
CA ALA A 195 4.54 13.12 -19.67
C ALA A 195 4.58 14.26 -20.71
N ASN A 196 3.83 14.11 -21.79
CA ASN A 196 3.62 15.20 -22.74
C ASN A 196 2.62 16.22 -22.16
N LEU A 197 3.09 17.15 -21.32
CA LEU A 197 2.24 18.11 -20.63
C LEU A 197 1.35 18.95 -21.58
N GLY A 198 1.80 19.20 -22.81
CA GLY A 198 1.02 19.95 -23.80
C GLY A 198 -0.22 19.22 -24.31
N SER A 199 -0.28 17.90 -24.16
CA SER A 199 -1.46 17.09 -24.53
C SER A 199 -2.36 16.74 -23.34
N LEU A 200 -1.97 17.13 -22.12
CA LEU A 200 -2.72 16.82 -20.91
C LEU A 200 -3.64 17.97 -20.51
N LYS A 201 -4.78 17.63 -19.92
CA LYS A 201 -5.68 18.61 -19.35
C LYS A 201 -5.19 19.05 -17.98
N GLU A 202 -4.91 20.32 -17.84
CA GLU A 202 -4.44 20.91 -16.59
C GLU A 202 -5.60 21.30 -15.67
N SER A 203 -5.40 21.11 -14.37
CA SER A 203 -6.20 21.71 -13.32
C SER A 203 -5.34 22.09 -12.12
N THR A 204 -5.71 23.21 -11.50
CA THR A 204 -5.04 23.73 -10.30
C THR A 204 -6.02 23.71 -9.13
N GLY A 205 -5.57 23.16 -8.01
CA GLY A 205 -6.27 23.18 -6.74
C GLY A 205 -5.48 23.99 -5.72
N GLU A 206 -6.19 24.69 -4.84
CA GLU A 206 -5.61 25.45 -3.73
C GLU A 206 -6.28 25.00 -2.43
N LYS A 207 -5.49 24.87 -1.36
CA LYS A 207 -5.99 24.51 -0.03
C LYS A 207 -5.40 25.41 1.06
N GLY A 208 -6.26 26.25 1.64
CA GLY A 208 -5.96 27.04 2.83
C GLY A 208 -4.97 28.18 2.58
N GLY A 209 -4.94 28.75 1.38
CA GLY A 209 -4.06 29.82 0.91
C GLY A 209 -2.58 29.47 0.87
N THR A 210 -2.21 28.23 1.21
CA THR A 210 -0.84 27.86 1.57
C THR A 210 -0.31 26.67 0.79
N ASN A 211 -1.19 25.87 0.17
CA ASN A 211 -0.84 24.67 -0.58
C ASN A 211 -1.48 24.71 -1.96
N PHE A 212 -0.68 24.47 -3.00
CA PHE A 212 -1.09 24.50 -4.39
C PHE A 212 -0.81 23.13 -5.02
N PHE A 213 -1.78 22.61 -5.77
CA PHE A 213 -1.72 21.32 -6.43
C PHE A 213 -1.94 21.51 -7.93
N PHE A 214 -1.02 21.02 -8.74
CA PHE A 214 -1.06 21.12 -10.20
C PHE A 214 -1.21 19.71 -10.75
N ARG A 215 -2.31 19.45 -11.45
CA ARG A 215 -2.65 18.13 -11.99
C ARG A 215 -2.76 18.21 -13.51
N PHE A 216 -2.13 17.26 -14.19
CA PHE A 216 -2.20 17.09 -15.62
C PHE A 216 -2.78 15.71 -15.91
N THR A 217 -3.98 15.70 -16.48
CA THR A 217 -4.79 14.48 -16.69
C THR A 217 -4.73 14.06 -18.16
N ASP A 218 -4.48 12.78 -18.41
CA ASP A 218 -4.62 12.17 -19.73
C ASP A 218 -6.06 11.67 -19.89
N GLU A 219 -6.85 12.39 -20.68
CA GLU A 219 -8.25 12.04 -20.94
C GLU A 219 -8.40 10.77 -21.80
N SER A 220 -7.34 10.36 -22.50
CA SER A 220 -7.34 9.19 -23.39
C SER A 220 -7.00 7.88 -22.69
N LYS A 221 -6.37 7.94 -21.51
CA LYS A 221 -5.91 6.77 -20.76
C LYS A 221 -6.62 6.65 -19.42
N GLU A 222 -6.95 5.41 -19.05
CA GLU A 222 -7.51 5.07 -17.74
C GLU A 222 -6.68 4.00 -17.04
N VAL A 223 -6.56 4.15 -15.72
CA VAL A 223 -5.98 3.18 -14.79
C VAL A 223 -7.08 2.84 -13.80
N GLU A 224 -7.57 1.61 -13.86
CA GLU A 224 -8.64 1.08 -12.97
C GLU A 224 -9.90 1.96 -12.90
N GLY A 225 -10.33 2.51 -14.05
CA GLY A 225 -11.54 3.34 -14.16
C GLY A 225 -11.35 4.79 -13.71
N VAL A 226 -10.12 5.22 -13.45
CA VAL A 226 -9.76 6.63 -13.20
C VAL A 226 -8.84 7.11 -14.31
N LYS A 227 -9.06 8.33 -14.81
CA LYS A 227 -8.16 8.93 -15.81
C LYS A 227 -6.73 8.97 -15.29
N ALA A 228 -5.77 8.57 -16.12
CA ALA A 228 -4.36 8.62 -15.77
C ALA A 228 -3.92 10.09 -15.59
N PHE A 229 -3.00 10.36 -14.68
CA PHE A 229 -2.59 11.71 -14.38
C PHE A 229 -1.19 11.78 -13.78
N VAL A 230 -0.60 12.96 -13.85
CA VAL A 230 0.53 13.36 -13.02
C VAL A 230 0.12 14.57 -12.20
N GLN A 231 0.44 14.57 -10.92
CA GLN A 231 0.12 15.65 -10.00
C GLN A 231 1.32 15.97 -9.13
N VAL A 232 1.53 17.25 -8.87
CA VAL A 232 2.53 17.72 -7.91
C VAL A 232 1.91 18.79 -7.01
N GLY A 233 2.26 18.77 -5.73
CA GLY A 233 1.81 19.72 -4.74
C GLY A 233 3.00 20.47 -4.13
N PHE A 234 2.87 21.79 -3.98
CA PHE A 234 3.84 22.63 -3.31
C PHE A 234 3.18 23.49 -2.24
N THR A 235 3.94 23.84 -1.20
CA THR A 235 3.57 24.98 -0.36
C THR A 235 3.86 26.30 -1.05
N VAL A 236 3.30 27.40 -0.53
CA VAL A 236 3.68 28.78 -0.90
C VAL A 236 5.14 29.11 -0.60
N GLY A 237 5.77 28.36 0.31
CA GLY A 237 7.21 28.43 0.59
C GLY A 237 8.07 27.67 -0.43
N GLY A 238 7.44 26.89 -1.32
CA GLY A 238 8.09 26.13 -2.39
C GLY A 238 8.52 24.71 -2.00
N ASP A 239 8.13 24.22 -0.83
CA ASP A 239 8.41 22.85 -0.40
C ASP A 239 7.53 21.87 -1.14
N LEU A 240 8.11 20.74 -1.57
CA LEU A 240 7.36 19.65 -2.20
C LEU A 240 6.48 18.94 -1.16
N LEU A 241 5.16 19.01 -1.33
CA LEU A 241 4.16 18.36 -0.47
C LEU A 241 3.92 16.92 -0.89
N SER A 242 3.68 16.73 -2.19
CA SER A 242 3.24 15.46 -2.75
C SER A 242 3.57 15.39 -4.22
N TYR A 243 3.80 14.17 -4.71
CA TYR A 243 3.90 13.88 -6.14
C TYR A 243 3.19 12.55 -6.42
N THR A 244 2.47 12.49 -7.53
CA THR A 244 1.82 11.27 -8.02
C THR A 244 1.98 11.19 -9.52
N ASN A 245 2.34 10.03 -10.05
CA ASN A 245 2.41 9.77 -11.48
C ASN A 245 1.82 8.40 -11.81
N THR A 246 0.61 8.41 -12.37
CA THR A 246 -0.09 7.19 -12.82
C THR A 246 0.00 6.98 -14.33
N LEU A 247 0.66 7.87 -15.07
CA LEU A 247 0.75 7.79 -16.54
C LEU A 247 1.44 6.51 -17.03
N GLY A 248 2.34 5.95 -16.23
CA GLY A 248 3.07 4.71 -16.54
C GLY A 248 2.44 3.43 -16.01
N LEU A 249 1.33 3.52 -15.26
CA LEU A 249 0.62 2.36 -14.69
C LEU A 249 -0.29 1.66 -15.72
#